data_AF-A0A358UAT7-F1
#
_entry.id   AF-A0A358UAT7-F1
#
_cell.length_a   1.000
_cell.length_b   1.000
_cell.length_c   1.000
_cell.angle_alpha   90.00
_cell.angle_beta   90.00
_cell.angle_gamma   90.00
#
_symmetry.space_group_name_H-M   'P 1'
#
loop_
_entity.id
_entity.type
_entity.pdbx_description
1 polymer ?
#
loop_
_entity_poly.entity_id
_entity_poly.type
_entity_poly.pdbx_seq_one_letter_code
_entity_poly.pdbx_strand_id
1 'polypeptide(L)'
;MGDKLSLAEFERFLNDTCDSLRGDREAVEFKEYVIAILFLKRLNDRFDLERQVRHNKLTAKGLSQSLIEEDLEKRESYRLFVPKMARWDILKQEKQNLGSYLTKAFKEIDDKNRGCLGLLNTVDFNKISETGKKYITDNDYIKLIEVFEKFKLTDDHLAF
;
A
#
# COMPACT_ATOMS: atom_id res chain seq x y z
N MET A 1 -12.99 18.09 -14.36
CA MET A 1 -13.42 17.06 -13.39
C MET A 1 -12.78 15.77 -13.84
N GLY A 2 -11.80 15.25 -13.10
CA GLY A 2 -11.20 13.97 -13.46
C GLY A 2 -12.20 12.87 -13.18
N ASP A 3 -12.35 11.92 -14.10
CA ASP A 3 -13.25 10.78 -13.93
C ASP A 3 -12.83 10.00 -12.67
N LYS A 4 -13.74 9.94 -11.70
CA LYS A 4 -13.57 9.12 -10.51
C LYS A 4 -13.65 7.66 -10.91
N LEU A 5 -12.78 6.82 -10.33
CA LEU A 5 -12.78 5.40 -10.59
C LEU A 5 -14.07 4.78 -10.02
N SER A 6 -14.90 4.23 -10.89
CA SER A 6 -16.10 3.50 -10.49
C SER A 6 -15.76 2.13 -9.91
N LEU A 7 -16.68 1.55 -9.13
CA LEU A 7 -16.51 0.20 -8.60
C LEU A 7 -16.34 -0.83 -9.73
N ALA A 8 -17.10 -0.69 -10.82
CA ALA A 8 -17.03 -1.60 -11.96
C ALA A 8 -15.67 -1.52 -12.68
N GLU A 9 -15.12 -0.31 -12.86
CA GLU A 9 -13.78 -0.13 -13.45
C GLU A 9 -12.70 -0.70 -12.53
N PHE A 10 -12.86 -0.52 -11.22
CA PHE A 10 -11.94 -1.05 -10.24
C PHE A 10 -11.96 -2.58 -10.19
N GLU A 11 -13.14 -3.20 -10.17
CA GLU A 11 -13.29 -4.67 -10.23
C GLU A 11 -12.74 -5.23 -11.53
N ARG A 12 -13.03 -4.59 -12.66
CA ARG A 12 -12.47 -4.99 -13.96
C ARG A 12 -10.95 -4.92 -13.93
N PHE A 13 -10.39 -3.84 -13.43
CA PHE A 13 -8.95 -3.68 -13.30
C PHE A 13 -8.30 -4.73 -12.39
N LEU A 14 -8.95 -5.07 -11.26
CA LEU A 14 -8.47 -6.14 -10.38
C LEU A 14 -8.48 -7.49 -11.09
N ASN A 15 -9.55 -7.79 -11.85
CA ASN A 15 -9.63 -9.01 -12.64
C ASN A 15 -8.57 -9.06 -13.73
N ASP A 16 -8.39 -7.98 -14.51
CA ASP A 16 -7.38 -7.89 -15.56
C ASP A 16 -5.95 -8.05 -14.99
N THR A 17 -5.69 -7.45 -13.82
CA THR A 17 -4.40 -7.59 -13.11
C THR A 17 -4.20 -9.03 -12.62
N CYS A 18 -5.25 -9.67 -12.09
CA CYS A 18 -5.20 -11.08 -11.72
C CYS A 18 -4.92 -11.96 -12.93
N ASP A 19 -5.65 -11.81 -14.02
CA ASP A 19 -5.49 -12.64 -15.22
C ASP A 19 -4.10 -12.48 -15.85
N SER A 20 -3.56 -11.26 -15.85
CA SER A 20 -2.23 -10.98 -16.42
C SER A 20 -1.07 -11.53 -15.59
N LEU A 21 -1.20 -11.57 -14.26
CA LEU A 21 -0.09 -11.90 -13.35
C LEU A 21 -0.19 -13.27 -12.68
N ARG A 22 -1.38 -13.90 -12.72
CA ARG A 22 -1.62 -15.21 -12.11
C ARG A 22 -0.86 -16.33 -12.82
N GLY A 23 -0.75 -16.28 -14.14
CA GLY A 23 -0.25 -17.42 -14.93
C GLY A 23 -1.02 -18.70 -14.59
N ASP A 24 -0.29 -19.77 -14.27
CA ASP A 24 -0.86 -21.09 -13.93
C ASP A 24 -1.30 -21.23 -12.45
N ARG A 25 -1.25 -20.15 -11.66
CA ARG A 25 -1.58 -20.18 -10.21
C ARG A 25 -3.10 -20.18 -9.97
N GLU A 26 -3.53 -20.62 -8.78
CA GLU A 26 -4.93 -20.53 -8.39
C GLU A 26 -5.40 -19.06 -8.21
N ALA A 27 -6.59 -18.73 -8.74
CA ALA A 27 -7.12 -17.35 -8.71
C ALA A 27 -7.40 -16.84 -7.30
N VAL A 28 -7.93 -17.72 -6.44
CA VAL A 28 -8.36 -17.35 -5.09
C VAL A 28 -7.17 -16.86 -4.26
N GLU A 29 -6.08 -17.64 -4.26
CA GLU A 29 -4.88 -17.30 -3.51
C GLU A 29 -4.17 -16.07 -4.10
N PHE A 30 -4.05 -15.96 -5.43
CA PHE A 30 -3.41 -14.80 -6.05
C PHE A 30 -4.13 -13.49 -5.70
N LYS A 31 -5.46 -13.52 -5.63
CA LYS A 31 -6.30 -12.36 -5.31
C LYS A 31 -5.99 -11.78 -3.92
N GLU A 32 -5.61 -12.60 -2.95
CA GLU A 32 -5.24 -12.11 -1.60
C GLU A 32 -4.02 -11.19 -1.64
N TYR A 33 -3.01 -11.52 -2.45
CA TYR A 33 -1.82 -10.68 -2.62
C TYR A 33 -2.15 -9.36 -3.32
N VAL A 34 -2.98 -9.42 -4.37
CA VAL A 34 -3.43 -8.22 -5.09
C VAL A 34 -4.17 -7.28 -4.15
N ILE A 35 -5.10 -7.81 -3.34
CA ILE A 35 -5.85 -7.04 -2.33
C ILE A 35 -4.91 -6.45 -1.28
N ALA A 36 -3.90 -7.19 -0.82
CA ALA A 36 -2.95 -6.68 0.16
C ALA A 36 -2.14 -5.49 -0.38
N ILE A 37 -1.58 -5.60 -1.58
CA ILE A 37 -0.82 -4.49 -2.20
C ILE A 37 -1.72 -3.29 -2.49
N LEU A 38 -2.95 -3.54 -2.95
CA LEU A 38 -3.97 -2.51 -3.12
C LEU A 38 -4.24 -1.76 -1.81
N PHE A 39 -4.44 -2.49 -0.71
CA PHE A 39 -4.69 -1.89 0.59
C PHE A 39 -3.50 -1.03 1.03
N LEU A 40 -2.27 -1.53 0.85
CA LEU A 40 -1.06 -0.78 1.16
C LEU A 40 -0.96 0.51 0.35
N LYS A 41 -1.29 0.48 -0.95
CA LYS A 41 -1.34 1.67 -1.80
C LYS A 41 -2.38 2.67 -1.29
N ARG A 42 -3.60 2.21 -1.01
CA ARG A 42 -4.68 3.07 -0.48
C ARG A 42 -4.30 3.73 0.84
N LEU A 43 -3.69 2.96 1.74
CA LEU A 43 -3.23 3.44 3.04
C LEU A 43 -2.21 4.56 2.88
N ASN A 44 -1.24 4.36 1.97
CA ASN A 44 -0.23 5.36 1.64
C ASN A 44 -0.84 6.63 1.04
N ASP A 45 -1.67 6.50 0.02
CA ASP A 45 -2.29 7.65 -0.66
C ASP A 45 -3.10 8.52 0.32
N ARG A 46 -3.85 7.88 1.23
CA ARG A 46 -4.59 8.59 2.27
C ARG A 46 -3.66 9.26 3.28
N PHE A 47 -2.61 8.56 3.72
CA PHE A 47 -1.64 9.11 4.67
C PHE A 47 -0.92 10.32 4.08
N ASP A 48 -0.50 10.25 2.82
CA ASP A 48 0.18 11.35 2.13
C ASP A 48 -0.72 12.57 1.98
N LEU A 49 -2.02 12.37 1.69
CA LEU A 49 -3.00 13.46 1.67
C LEU A 49 -3.16 14.10 3.06
N GLU A 50 -3.35 13.29 4.12
CA GLU A 50 -3.46 13.80 5.50
C GLU A 50 -2.17 14.54 5.91
N ARG A 51 -1.01 14.02 5.52
CA ARG A 51 0.32 14.61 5.78
C ARG A 51 0.49 15.94 5.04
N GLN A 52 0.08 16.03 3.78
CA GLN A 52 0.15 17.27 2.99
C GLN A 52 -0.77 18.35 3.56
N VAL A 53 -2.01 18.00 3.92
CA VAL A 53 -2.95 18.94 4.55
C VAL A 53 -2.38 19.45 5.87
N ARG A 54 -1.78 18.58 6.68
CA ARG A 54 -1.14 18.97 7.94
C ARG A 54 0.07 19.86 7.72
N HIS A 55 0.94 19.51 6.77
CA HIS A 55 2.08 20.32 6.38
C HIS A 55 1.65 21.75 6.06
N ASN A 56 0.69 21.92 5.15
CA ASN A 56 0.19 23.24 4.74
C ASN A 56 -0.39 24.03 5.93
N LYS A 57 -1.09 23.38 6.86
CA LYS A 57 -1.62 24.02 8.07
C LYS A 57 -0.50 24.51 9.00
N LEU A 58 0.57 23.75 9.16
CA LEU A 58 1.70 24.15 10.01
C LEU A 58 2.56 25.23 9.35
N THR A 59 2.76 25.15 8.03
CA THR A 59 3.41 26.22 7.25
C THR A 59 2.63 27.53 7.36
N ALA A 60 1.30 27.49 7.23
CA ALA A 60 0.44 28.67 7.38
C ALA A 60 0.48 29.27 8.80
N LYS A 61 0.86 28.48 9.81
CA LYS A 61 1.09 28.96 11.20
C LYS A 61 2.50 29.53 11.40
N GLY A 62 3.36 29.54 10.38
CA GLY A 62 4.71 30.10 10.44
C GLY A 62 5.72 29.23 11.18
N LEU A 63 5.48 27.93 11.33
CA LEU A 63 6.47 27.02 11.92
C LEU A 63 7.67 26.85 10.98
N SER A 64 8.85 26.63 11.57
CA SER A 64 10.05 26.29 10.79
C SER A 64 9.93 24.89 10.17
N GLN A 65 10.64 24.68 9.06
CA GLN A 65 10.63 23.40 8.35
C GLN A 65 10.99 22.20 9.25
N SER A 66 11.98 22.36 10.13
CA SER A 66 12.39 21.30 11.06
C SER A 66 11.29 20.92 12.05
N LEU A 67 10.53 21.89 12.56
CA LEU A 67 9.41 21.62 13.48
C LEU A 67 8.23 20.98 12.75
N ILE A 68 8.00 21.38 11.50
CA ILE A 68 6.97 20.76 10.65
C ILE A 68 7.30 19.28 10.44
N GLU A 69 8.53 18.97 10.04
CA GLU A 69 8.96 17.58 9.80
C GLU A 69 8.85 16.72 11.05
N GLU A 70 9.24 17.24 12.22
CA GLU A 70 9.06 16.53 13.49
C GLU A 70 7.58 16.25 13.78
N ASP A 71 6.70 17.24 13.57
CA ASP A 71 5.27 17.11 13.85
C ASP A 71 4.54 16.16 12.87
N LEU A 72 4.99 16.10 11.62
CA LEU A 72 4.46 15.18 10.60
C LEU A 72 4.80 13.71 10.86
N GLU A 73 5.77 13.45 11.73
CA GLU A 73 6.17 12.08 12.10
C GLU A 73 5.54 11.61 13.42
N LYS A 74 4.75 12.46 14.08
CA LYS A 74 3.99 12.10 15.28
C LYS A 74 2.80 11.21 14.92
N ARG A 75 2.81 9.96 15.36
CA ARG A 75 1.75 8.98 15.07
C ARG A 75 0.37 9.48 15.50
N GLU A 76 0.26 10.10 16.68
CA GLU A 76 -0.97 10.63 17.27
C GLU A 76 -1.63 11.72 16.44
N SER A 77 -0.91 12.33 15.50
CA SER A 77 -1.42 13.31 14.56
C SER A 77 -2.33 12.71 13.48
N TYR A 78 -2.36 11.38 13.36
CA TYR A 78 -3.02 10.66 12.27
C TYR A 78 -3.95 9.58 12.81
N ARG A 79 -5.04 9.32 12.06
CA ARG A 79 -5.92 8.18 12.35
C ARG A 79 -5.23 6.86 12.00
N LEU A 80 -4.59 6.83 10.84
CA LEU A 80 -3.75 5.73 10.36
C LEU A 80 -2.39 6.29 10.00
N PHE A 81 -1.35 5.81 10.66
CA PHE A 81 0.02 6.26 10.44
C PHE A 81 0.79 5.25 9.58
N VAL A 82 1.47 5.72 8.54
CA VAL A 82 2.34 4.89 7.72
C VAL A 82 3.80 5.12 8.11
N PRO A 83 4.48 4.11 8.71
CA PRO A 83 5.89 4.21 9.06
C PRO A 83 6.76 4.34 7.81
N LYS A 84 7.96 4.93 7.97
CA LYS A 84 8.85 5.27 6.86
C LYS A 84 9.13 4.10 5.92
N MET A 85 9.41 2.89 6.44
CA MET A 85 9.67 1.73 5.58
C MET A 85 8.43 1.26 4.80
N ALA A 86 7.23 1.50 5.30
CA ALA A 86 6.01 1.12 4.61
C ALA A 86 5.49 2.21 3.65
N ARG A 87 6.23 3.33 3.53
CA ARG A 87 5.90 4.39 2.59
C ARG A 87 6.07 3.90 1.16
N TRP A 88 5.11 4.24 0.31
CA TRP A 88 5.06 3.76 -1.07
C TRP A 88 6.31 4.14 -1.87
N ASP A 89 6.83 5.35 -1.66
CA ASP A 89 8.06 5.84 -2.30
C ASP A 89 9.32 5.07 -1.89
N ILE A 90 9.33 4.47 -0.69
CA ILE A 90 10.41 3.61 -0.23
C ILE A 90 10.20 2.20 -0.79
N LEU A 91 8.98 1.67 -0.67
CA LEU A 91 8.61 0.33 -1.15
C LEU A 91 8.95 0.13 -2.63
N LYS A 92 8.68 1.11 -3.50
CA LYS A 92 8.91 0.98 -4.95
C LYS A 92 10.39 0.91 -5.35
N GLN A 93 11.28 1.35 -4.47
CA GLN A 93 12.73 1.28 -4.67
C GLN A 93 13.26 -0.13 -4.40
N GLU A 94 12.54 -0.93 -3.62
CA GLU A 94 12.97 -2.27 -3.26
C GLU A 94 12.75 -3.28 -4.37
N LYS A 95 13.78 -4.06 -4.65
CA LYS A 95 13.81 -5.03 -5.78
C LYS A 95 14.13 -6.45 -5.36
N GLN A 96 14.46 -6.68 -4.08
CA GLN A 96 14.89 -7.98 -3.58
C GLN A 96 14.25 -8.30 -2.24
N ASN A 97 13.96 -9.57 -2.01
CA ASN A 97 13.35 -10.05 -0.76
C ASN A 97 12.04 -9.32 -0.44
N LEU A 98 11.27 -8.98 -1.47
CA LEU A 98 10.06 -8.17 -1.34
C LEU A 98 9.03 -8.85 -0.45
N GLY A 99 8.93 -10.19 -0.50
CA GLY A 99 8.05 -10.92 0.40
C GLY A 99 8.35 -10.63 1.88
N SER A 100 9.61 -10.76 2.28
CA SER A 100 10.04 -10.49 3.65
C SER A 100 9.97 -8.99 4.01
N TYR A 101 10.23 -8.11 3.03
CA TYR A 101 10.09 -6.68 3.21
C TYR A 101 8.63 -6.30 3.49
N LEU A 102 7.69 -6.78 2.67
CA LEU A 102 6.26 -6.57 2.81
C LEU A 102 5.76 -7.07 4.17
N THR A 103 6.13 -8.30 4.58
CA THR A 103 5.79 -8.83 5.91
C THR A 103 6.21 -7.87 7.03
N LYS A 104 7.42 -7.31 6.97
CA LYS A 104 7.90 -6.33 7.97
C LYS A 104 7.15 -5.02 7.89
N ALA A 105 6.91 -4.50 6.70
CA ALA A 105 6.18 -3.25 6.47
C ALA A 105 4.74 -3.32 7.02
N PHE A 106 4.02 -4.40 6.72
CA PHE A 106 2.67 -4.63 7.23
C PHE A 106 2.65 -4.78 8.74
N LYS A 107 3.60 -5.52 9.32
CA LYS A 107 3.75 -5.63 10.78
C LYS A 107 3.99 -4.27 11.43
N GLU A 108 4.90 -3.46 10.89
CA GLU A 108 5.20 -2.14 11.48
C GLU A 108 4.00 -1.19 11.37
N ILE A 109 3.27 -1.23 10.24
CA ILE A 109 2.00 -0.51 10.11
C ILE A 109 1.04 -0.95 11.23
N ASP A 110 0.84 -2.25 11.43
CA ASP A 110 -0.11 -2.77 12.43
C ASP A 110 0.29 -2.40 13.86
N ASP A 111 1.58 -2.54 14.20
CA ASP A 111 2.17 -2.16 15.48
C ASP A 111 1.96 -0.66 15.77
N LYS A 112 2.12 0.21 14.76
CA LYS A 112 1.86 1.65 14.90
C LYS A 112 0.37 1.98 14.96
N ASN A 113 -0.51 1.12 14.45
CA ASN A 113 -1.95 1.38 14.34
C ASN A 113 -2.82 0.61 15.34
N ARG A 114 -2.28 0.25 16.52
CA ARG A 114 -3.00 -0.48 17.60
C ARG A 114 -3.66 -1.78 17.12
N GLY A 115 -3.07 -2.50 16.16
CA GLY A 115 -3.63 -3.76 15.68
C GLY A 115 -4.94 -3.61 14.88
N CYS A 116 -5.37 -2.39 14.54
CA CYS A 116 -6.65 -2.15 13.88
C CYS A 116 -6.72 -2.71 12.45
N LEU A 117 -5.60 -3.21 11.92
CA LEU A 117 -5.47 -3.58 10.52
C LEU A 117 -5.37 -5.09 10.30
N GLY A 118 -5.67 -5.93 11.31
CA GLY A 118 -5.45 -7.39 11.34
C GLY A 118 -5.75 -8.22 10.06
N LEU A 119 -6.53 -7.69 9.11
CA LEU A 119 -6.59 -8.15 7.71
C LEU A 119 -5.21 -8.23 7.02
N LEU A 120 -4.25 -7.41 7.40
CA LEU A 120 -2.93 -7.32 6.76
C LEU A 120 -1.96 -8.43 7.21
N ASN A 121 -2.26 -9.11 8.31
CA ASN A 121 -1.44 -10.18 8.86
C ASN A 121 -1.84 -11.57 8.32
N THR A 122 -2.84 -11.66 7.43
CA THR A 122 -3.33 -12.95 6.92
C THR A 122 -2.58 -13.45 5.70
N VAL A 123 -1.85 -12.58 4.99
CA VAL A 123 -1.16 -12.93 3.75
C VAL A 123 0.28 -13.35 4.02
N ASP A 124 0.62 -14.59 3.65
CA ASP A 124 2.00 -15.08 3.68
C ASP A 124 2.76 -14.68 2.41
N PHE A 125 3.43 -13.53 2.46
CA PHE A 125 4.25 -13.03 1.35
C PHE A 125 5.51 -13.88 1.05
N ASN A 126 5.82 -14.88 1.87
CA ASN A 126 6.96 -15.78 1.65
C ASN A 126 6.52 -17.22 1.35
N LYS A 127 5.23 -17.41 1.01
CA LYS A 127 4.66 -18.71 0.68
C LYS A 127 5.47 -19.44 -0.38
N ILE A 128 5.74 -20.72 -0.12
CA ILE A 128 6.41 -21.65 -1.03
C ILE A 128 5.37 -22.59 -1.63
N SER A 129 5.39 -22.78 -2.94
CA SER A 129 4.54 -23.74 -3.66
C SER A 129 4.98 -25.17 -3.40
N GLU A 130 4.13 -26.14 -3.74
CA GLU A 130 4.45 -27.58 -3.65
C GLU A 130 5.74 -27.97 -4.39
N THR A 131 6.10 -27.20 -5.41
CA THR A 131 7.32 -27.36 -6.22
C THR A 131 8.59 -26.78 -5.58
N GLY A 132 8.51 -26.24 -4.35
CA GLY A 132 9.64 -25.66 -3.61
C GLY A 132 10.06 -24.26 -4.08
N LYS A 133 9.30 -23.62 -4.97
CA LYS A 133 9.55 -22.25 -5.45
C LYS A 133 8.68 -21.25 -4.69
N LYS A 134 9.08 -19.98 -4.66
CA LYS A 134 8.19 -18.92 -4.13
C LYS A 134 6.89 -18.90 -4.93
N TYR A 135 5.76 -18.87 -4.24
CA TYR A 135 4.44 -18.76 -4.86
C TYR A 135 4.31 -17.44 -5.62
N ILE A 136 4.61 -16.30 -4.97
CA ILE A 136 4.80 -15.00 -5.62
C ILE A 136 6.29 -14.65 -5.64
N THR A 137 6.82 -14.31 -6.81
CA THR A 137 8.23 -13.92 -6.94
C THR A 137 8.42 -12.42 -6.68
N ASP A 138 9.66 -11.99 -6.42
CA ASP A 138 9.95 -10.56 -6.26
C ASP A 138 9.58 -9.78 -7.54
N ASN A 139 9.75 -10.38 -8.74
CA ASN A 139 9.32 -9.78 -10.00
C ASN A 139 7.80 -9.59 -10.10
N ASP A 140 7.01 -10.51 -9.54
CA ASP A 140 5.56 -10.38 -9.51
C ASP A 140 5.14 -9.24 -8.59
N TYR A 141 5.78 -9.11 -7.42
CA TYR A 141 5.56 -7.96 -6.52
C TYR A 141 5.95 -6.63 -7.17
N ILE A 142 7.07 -6.57 -7.88
CA ILE A 142 7.47 -5.37 -8.63
C ILE A 142 6.38 -4.98 -9.63
N LYS A 143 5.89 -5.94 -10.43
CA LYS A 143 4.81 -5.68 -11.39
C LYS A 143 3.54 -5.19 -10.71
N LEU A 144 3.14 -5.81 -9.60
CA LEU A 144 1.98 -5.36 -8.82
C LEU A 144 2.15 -3.92 -8.33
N ILE A 145 3.30 -3.58 -7.75
CA ILE A 145 3.61 -2.23 -7.28
C ILE A 145 3.57 -1.23 -8.45
N GLU A 146 4.18 -1.55 -9.59
CA GLU A 146 4.16 -0.69 -10.80
C GLU A 146 2.77 -0.50 -11.38
N VAL A 147 1.93 -1.53 -11.33
CA VAL A 147 0.53 -1.49 -11.77
C VAL A 147 -0.27 -0.55 -10.86
N PHE A 148 -0.16 -0.68 -9.53
CA PHE A 148 -0.88 0.15 -8.58
C PHE A 148 -0.34 1.58 -8.45
N GLU A 149 0.92 1.84 -8.79
CA GLU A 149 1.50 3.20 -8.80
C GLU A 149 0.76 4.15 -9.75
N LYS A 150 0.14 3.62 -10.81
CA LYS A 150 -0.63 4.40 -11.79
C LYS A 150 -1.96 4.92 -11.23
N PHE A 151 -2.38 4.43 -10.07
CA PHE A 151 -3.65 4.78 -9.44
C PHE A 151 -3.44 5.75 -8.28
N LYS A 152 -4.38 6.68 -8.14
CA LYS A 152 -4.60 7.44 -6.91
C LYS A 152 -5.84 6.90 -6.24
N LEU A 153 -5.66 6.26 -5.10
CA LEU A 153 -6.72 5.57 -4.35
C LEU A 153 -7.20 6.39 -3.15
N THR A 154 -7.22 7.71 -3.27
CA THR A 154 -7.82 8.61 -2.28
C THR A 154 -9.34 8.72 -2.49
N ASP A 155 -10.08 9.08 -1.44
CA ASP A 155 -11.55 9.10 -1.45
C ASP A 155 -12.14 10.06 -2.52
N ASP A 156 -11.41 11.10 -2.91
CA ASP A 156 -11.80 12.03 -3.98
C ASP A 156 -11.64 11.46 -5.39
N HIS A 157 -10.85 10.40 -5.55
CA HIS A 157 -10.61 9.70 -6.82
C HIS A 157 -11.43 8.42 -6.96
N LEU A 158 -12.18 8.01 -5.93
CA LEU A 158 -13.09 6.87 -5.95
C LEU A 158 -14.54 7.34 -5.98
N ALA A 159 -15.37 6.69 -6.79
CA ALA A 159 -16.80 7.03 -6.91
C ALA A 159 -17.69 6.26 -5.91
N PHE A 160 -17.10 5.51 -4.97
CA PHE A 160 -17.77 4.59 -4.06
C PHE A 160 -17.17 4.62 -2.65
#